data_AF-A0A972T3B3-F1
#
_entry.id   AF-A0A972T3B3-F1
#
_cell.length_a   1.000
_cell.length_b   1.000
_cell.length_c   1.000
_cell.angle_alpha   90.00
_cell.angle_beta   90.00
_cell.angle_gamma   90.00
#
_symmetry.space_group_name_H-M   'P 1'
#
loop_
_entity.id
_entity.type
_entity.pdbx_description
1 polymer ?
#
loop_
_entity_poly.entity_id
_entity_poly.type
_entity_poly.pdbx_seq_one_letter_code
_entity_poly.pdbx_strand_id
1 'polypeptide(L)'
;MLDFENLDHQVGLFVEEYVDSFITWDLILFFHENPYTVGSPSSIAMSIGRLGSDIEPYLERLTEKGVLTHEFRAGNGAETIYAYKPEPEFEKMVIDFKRALKDRASRLIIVSKVLQKEARK
;
A
#
# COMPACT_ATOMS: atom_id res chain seq x y z
N MET A 1 -9.11 -24.48 -9.10
CA MET A 1 -7.82 -23.79 -9.17
C MET A 1 -8.11 -22.42 -9.76
N LEU A 2 -7.82 -21.32 -9.07
CA LEU A 2 -8.02 -19.98 -9.64
C LEU A 2 -7.07 -19.83 -10.82
N ASP A 3 -7.59 -19.46 -11.98
CA ASP A 3 -6.79 -19.27 -13.18
C ASP A 3 -6.14 -17.88 -13.13
N PHE A 4 -4.86 -17.85 -12.79
CA PHE A 4 -4.08 -16.62 -12.64
C PHE A 4 -3.79 -15.93 -13.98
N GLU A 5 -4.04 -16.59 -15.13
CA GLU A 5 -3.79 -16.02 -16.47
C GLU A 5 -4.78 -14.92 -16.85
N ASN A 6 -5.90 -14.79 -16.15
CA ASN A 6 -6.93 -13.78 -16.42
C ASN A 6 -6.69 -12.43 -15.71
N LEU A 7 -5.63 -12.29 -14.91
CA LEU A 7 -5.29 -11.00 -14.33
C LEU A 7 -4.45 -10.18 -15.31
N ASP A 8 -4.80 -8.91 -15.51
CA ASP A 8 -3.98 -7.98 -16.28
C ASP A 8 -2.52 -8.03 -15.82
N HIS A 9 -1.59 -8.14 -16.78
CA HIS A 9 -0.19 -8.37 -16.47
C HIS A 9 0.42 -7.25 -15.63
N GLN A 10 0.08 -5.99 -15.92
CA GLN A 10 0.61 -4.84 -15.18
C GLN A 10 0.06 -4.81 -13.76
N VAL A 11 -1.22 -5.14 -13.57
CA VAL A 11 -1.80 -5.29 -12.22
C VAL A 11 -1.12 -6.43 -11.46
N GLY A 12 -0.82 -7.54 -12.15
CA GLY A 12 -0.07 -8.66 -11.58
C GLY A 12 1.32 -8.26 -11.10
N LEU A 13 2.07 -7.49 -11.90
CA LEU A 13 3.38 -6.95 -11.53
C LEU A 13 3.28 -5.97 -10.37
N PHE A 14 2.31 -5.06 -10.38
CA PHE A 14 2.07 -4.14 -9.29
C PHE A 14 1.80 -4.85 -7.96
N VAL A 15 0.95 -5.88 -7.97
CA VAL A 15 0.68 -6.70 -6.79
C VAL A 15 1.94 -7.47 -6.36
N GLU A 16 2.74 -7.94 -7.31
CA GLU A 16 3.99 -8.63 -7.00
C GLU A 16 5.00 -7.70 -6.33
N GLU A 17 5.17 -6.49 -6.85
CA GLU A 17 6.18 -5.55 -6.42
C GLU A 17 5.75 -4.77 -5.17
N TYR A 18 4.53 -4.25 -5.11
CA TYR A 18 4.12 -3.31 -4.06
C TYR A 18 3.22 -3.93 -2.99
N VAL A 19 2.36 -4.89 -3.33
CA VAL A 19 1.32 -5.40 -2.42
C VAL A 19 1.73 -6.73 -1.79
N ASP A 20 2.60 -6.65 -0.78
CA ASP A 20 3.16 -7.81 -0.07
C ASP A 20 2.41 -8.21 1.21
N SER A 21 1.38 -7.45 1.58
CA SER A 21 0.50 -7.68 2.72
C SER A 21 -0.81 -6.90 2.55
N PHE A 22 -1.83 -7.24 3.34
CA PHE A 22 -3.04 -6.43 3.43
C PHE A 22 -2.78 -5.06 4.04
N ILE A 23 -1.76 -4.90 4.91
CA ILE A 23 -1.39 -3.58 5.44
C ILE A 23 -0.87 -2.67 4.33
N THR A 24 0.02 -3.17 3.46
CA THR A 24 0.54 -2.40 2.33
C THR A 24 -0.56 -2.05 1.34
N TRP A 25 -1.48 -2.99 1.10
CA TRP A 25 -2.68 -2.73 0.31
C TRP A 25 -3.48 -1.56 0.89
N ASP A 26 -3.82 -1.63 2.17
CA ASP A 26 -4.62 -0.61 2.86
C ASP A 26 -3.93 0.76 2.78
N LEU A 27 -2.62 0.82 3.03
CA LEU A 27 -1.81 2.04 2.95
C LEU A 27 -1.81 2.65 1.55
N ILE A 28 -1.58 1.84 0.51
CA ILE A 28 -1.56 2.30 -0.88
C ILE A 28 -2.91 2.91 -1.27
N LEU A 29 -4.01 2.23 -0.95
CA LEU A 29 -5.35 2.74 -1.25
C LEU A 29 -5.65 4.01 -0.45
N PHE A 30 -5.31 4.02 0.84
CA PHE A 30 -5.51 5.17 1.71
C PHE A 30 -4.79 6.42 1.19
N PHE A 31 -3.50 6.33 0.86
CA PHE A 31 -2.74 7.48 0.38
C PHE A 31 -3.21 7.95 -1.00
N HIS A 32 -3.53 7.02 -1.91
CA HIS A 32 -4.06 7.39 -3.22
C HIS A 32 -5.43 8.08 -3.11
N GLU A 33 -6.28 7.69 -2.15
CA GLU A 33 -7.57 8.34 -1.90
C GLU A 33 -7.43 9.67 -1.14
N ASN A 34 -6.32 9.87 -0.45
CA ASN A 34 -6.04 11.05 0.37
C ASN A 34 -4.65 11.61 0.04
N PRO A 35 -4.42 12.14 -1.19
CA PRO A 35 -3.09 12.44 -1.71
C PRO A 35 -2.34 13.57 -0.98
N TYR A 36 -3.05 14.35 -0.17
CA TYR A 36 -2.47 15.41 0.68
C TYR A 36 -2.22 14.95 2.11
N THR A 37 -2.33 13.65 2.39
CA THR A 37 -2.08 13.12 3.73
C THR A 37 -0.63 13.34 4.12
N VAL A 38 -0.47 13.98 5.28
CA VAL A 38 0.80 14.12 5.98
C VAL A 38 0.53 13.72 7.43
N GLY A 39 1.24 12.71 7.94
CA GLY A 39 0.95 12.19 9.27
C GLY A 39 2.01 11.27 9.84
N SER A 40 2.00 11.12 11.16
CA SER A 40 2.79 10.11 11.86
C SER A 40 2.16 8.71 11.73
N PRO A 41 2.92 7.63 12.01
CA PRO A 41 2.39 6.27 11.97
C PRO A 41 1.11 6.10 12.78
N SER A 42 1.03 6.69 13.97
CA SER A 42 -0.16 6.61 14.82
C SER A 42 -1.39 7.23 14.15
N SER A 43 -1.24 8.41 13.53
CA SER A 43 -2.34 9.11 12.86
C SER A 43 -2.82 8.38 11.59
N ILE A 44 -1.88 7.80 10.83
CA ILE A 44 -2.19 7.03 9.62
C ILE A 44 -2.86 5.71 9.98
N ALA A 45 -2.33 4.99 10.97
CA ALA A 45 -2.89 3.72 11.43
C ALA A 45 -4.34 3.86 11.89
N MET A 46 -4.65 4.93 12.62
CA MET A 46 -6.01 5.25 13.04
C MET A 46 -6.96 5.40 11.85
N SER A 47 -6.50 6.03 10.75
CA SER A 47 -7.30 6.23 9.53
C SER A 47 -7.63 4.93 8.79
N ILE A 48 -6.78 3.89 8.93
CA ILE A 48 -6.99 2.58 8.30
C ILE A 48 -7.41 1.48 9.30
N GLY A 49 -7.74 1.84 10.54
CA GLY A 49 -8.20 0.90 11.56
C GLY A 49 -7.14 -0.10 12.04
N ARG A 50 -5.85 0.31 12.05
CA ARG A 50 -4.70 -0.49 12.49
C ARG A 50 -4.01 0.17 13.70
N LEU A 51 -3.04 -0.52 14.33
CA LEU A 51 -2.16 0.06 15.34
C LEU A 51 -0.92 0.69 14.68
N GLY A 52 -0.40 1.78 15.26
CA GLY A 52 0.77 2.52 14.72
C GLY A 52 2.03 1.66 14.55
N SER A 53 2.35 0.87 15.58
CA SER A 53 3.51 -0.05 15.57
C SER A 53 3.44 -1.10 14.47
N ASP A 54 2.21 -1.46 14.05
CA ASP A 54 2.00 -2.52 13.07
C ASP A 54 2.24 -2.02 11.64
N ILE A 55 2.22 -0.71 11.42
CA ILE A 55 2.31 -0.13 10.08
C ILE A 55 3.67 0.51 9.77
N GLU A 56 4.47 0.87 10.78
CA GLU A 56 5.77 1.52 10.61
C GLU A 56 6.71 0.79 9.62
N PRO A 57 6.92 -0.54 9.72
CA PRO A 57 7.77 -1.25 8.76
C PRO A 57 7.24 -1.20 7.32
N TYR A 58 5.94 -1.00 7.13
CA TYR A 58 5.31 -0.91 5.82
C TYR A 58 5.40 0.50 5.24
N LEU A 59 5.27 1.53 6.09
CA LEU A 59 5.52 2.92 5.71
C LEU A 59 6.97 3.10 5.24
N GLU A 60 7.94 2.56 5.98
CA GLU A 60 9.35 2.60 5.57
C GLU A 60 9.60 1.91 4.23
N ARG A 61 9.07 0.70 4.02
CA ARG A 61 9.18 0.01 2.72
C ARG A 61 8.57 0.80 1.56
N LEU A 62 7.47 1.53 1.79
CA LEU A 62 6.89 2.40 0.77
C LEU A 62 7.74 3.66 0.53
N THR A 63 8.44 4.16 1.55
CA THR A 63 9.44 5.23 1.39
C THR A 63 10.65 4.75 0.58
N GLU A 64 11.18 3.56 0.86
CA GLU A 64 12.28 2.96 0.10
C GLU A 64 11.95 2.79 -1.40
N LYS A 65 10.67 2.56 -1.71
CA LYS A 65 10.15 2.45 -3.08
C LYS A 65 9.77 3.78 -3.72
N GLY A 66 10.01 4.91 -3.05
CA GLY A 66 9.70 6.24 -3.56
C GLY A 66 8.20 6.58 -3.63
N VAL A 67 7.34 5.80 -2.97
CA VAL A 67 5.89 6.08 -2.89
C VAL A 67 5.60 7.15 -1.85
N LEU A 68 6.35 7.11 -0.75
CA LEU A 68 6.26 8.05 0.36
C LEU A 68 7.59 8.78 0.53
N THR A 69 7.52 9.95 1.15
CA THR A 69 8.68 10.60 1.76
C THR A 69 8.46 10.69 3.26
N HIS A 70 9.54 10.72 4.04
CA HIS A 70 9.44 10.98 5.47
C HIS A 70 10.40 12.07 5.94
N GLU A 71 10.07 12.71 7.05
CA GLU A 71 10.92 13.64 7.78
C GLU A 71 10.85 13.35 9.28
N PHE A 72 11.96 13.47 9.99
CA PHE A 72 11.98 13.40 11.44
C PHE A 72 11.72 14.78 12.04
N ARG A 73 10.65 14.93 12.82
CA ARG A 73 10.36 16.18 13.53
C ARG A 73 10.87 16.09 14.96
N ALA A 74 11.90 16.88 15.28
CA ALA A 74 12.48 16.95 16.61
C ALA A 74 11.66 17.86 17.55
N GLY A 75 11.66 17.55 18.86
CA GLY A 75 10.98 18.34 19.90
C GLY A 75 10.34 17.47 20.98
N ASN A 76 9.49 18.07 21.82
CA ASN A 76 8.66 17.32 22.76
C ASN A 76 7.56 16.59 21.99
N GLY A 77 7.69 15.28 21.83
CA GLY A 77 6.84 14.47 20.94
C GLY A 77 7.48 14.19 19.59
N ALA A 78 8.80 13.96 19.57
CA ALA A 78 9.53 13.68 18.34
C ALA A 78 8.99 12.44 17.63
N GLU A 79 8.66 12.58 16.35
CA GLU A 79 8.08 11.51 15.53
C GLU A 79 8.47 11.67 14.06
N THR A 80 8.49 10.54 13.35
CA THR A 80 8.62 10.51 11.89
C THR A 80 7.27 10.84 11.27
N ILE A 81 7.27 11.78 10.32
CA ILE A 81 6.08 12.17 9.56
C ILE A 81 6.24 11.71 8.12
N TYR A 82 5.23 11.03 7.60
CA TYR A 82 5.18 10.56 6.22
C TYR A 82 4.26 11.44 5.39
N ALA A 83 4.60 11.61 4.11
CA ALA A 83 3.81 12.30 3.12
C ALA A 83 3.74 11.48 1.83
N TYR A 84 2.58 11.51 1.16
CA TYR A 84 2.42 10.88 -0.13
C TYR A 84 3.04 11.73 -1.24
N LYS A 85 3.99 11.16 -1.97
CA LYS A 85 4.68 11.85 -3.06
C LYS A 85 5.10 10.85 -4.14
N PRO A 86 4.14 10.12 -4.74
CA PRO A 86 4.43 9.12 -5.74
C PRO A 86 4.87 9.76 -7.06
N GLU A 87 5.54 8.97 -7.90
CA GLU A 87 5.68 9.29 -9.32
C GLU A 87 4.35 9.07 -10.07
N PRO A 88 4.06 9.82 -11.16
CA PRO A 88 2.80 9.70 -11.91
C PRO A 88 2.51 8.27 -12.42
N GLU A 89 3.56 7.49 -12.70
CA GLU A 89 3.43 6.10 -13.13
C GLU A 89 2.87 5.21 -12.03
N PHE A 90 3.29 5.43 -10.77
CA PHE A 90 2.74 4.71 -9.62
C PHE A 90 1.25 5.00 -9.45
N GLU A 91 0.83 6.26 -9.57
CA GLU A 91 -0.59 6.61 -9.47
C GLU A 91 -1.44 5.92 -10.54
N LYS A 92 -0.91 5.81 -11.77
CA LYS A 92 -1.57 5.07 -12.84
C LYS A 92 -1.72 3.58 -12.49
N MET A 93 -0.67 2.95 -11.96
CA MET A 93 -0.74 1.56 -11.50
C MET A 93 -1.79 1.36 -10.41
N VAL A 94 -1.90 2.28 -9.45
CA VAL A 94 -2.93 2.21 -8.39
C VAL A 94 -4.34 2.34 -8.98
N ILE A 95 -4.55 3.21 -9.98
CA ILE A 95 -5.84 3.33 -10.68
C ILE A 95 -6.22 2.01 -11.36
N ASP A 96 -5.29 1.37 -12.06
CA ASP A 96 -5.53 0.10 -12.75
C ASP A 96 -5.75 -1.04 -11.76
N PHE A 97 -5.00 -1.07 -10.66
CA PHE A 97 -5.25 -1.95 -9.53
C PHE A 97 -6.67 -1.79 -8.97
N LYS A 98 -7.10 -0.55 -8.66
CA LYS A 98 -8.47 -0.26 -8.17
C LYS A 98 -9.55 -0.70 -9.15
N ARG A 99 -9.31 -0.57 -10.46
CA ARG A 99 -10.23 -1.06 -11.49
C ARG A 99 -10.32 -2.59 -11.45
N ALA A 100 -9.19 -3.29 -11.37
CA ALA A 100 -9.17 -4.75 -11.26
C ALA A 100 -9.91 -5.25 -10.01
N LEU A 101 -9.84 -4.54 -8.88
CA LEU A 101 -10.59 -4.90 -7.68
C LEU A 101 -12.11 -4.86 -7.84
N LYS A 102 -12.64 -4.14 -8.83
CA LYS A 102 -14.09 -4.12 -9.13
C LYS A 102 -14.54 -5.40 -9.82
N ASP A 103 -13.66 -6.04 -10.57
CA ASP A 103 -13.94 -7.35 -11.16
C ASP A 103 -13.79 -8.47 -10.13
N ARG A 104 -14.78 -9.37 -10.07
CA ARG A 104 -14.83 -10.42 -9.04
C ARG A 104 -13.71 -11.44 -9.20
N ALA A 105 -13.42 -11.87 -10.44
CA ALA A 105 -12.41 -12.89 -10.69
C ALA A 105 -11.01 -12.34 -10.36
N SER A 106 -10.70 -11.15 -10.87
CA SER A 106 -9.47 -10.41 -10.59
C SER A 106 -9.27 -10.18 -9.10
N ARG A 107 -10.30 -9.71 -8.38
CA ARG A 107 -10.23 -9.53 -6.93
C ARG A 107 -9.90 -10.81 -6.18
N LEU A 108 -10.53 -11.94 -6.54
CA LEU A 108 -10.23 -13.24 -5.91
C LEU A 108 -8.79 -13.69 -6.17
N ILE A 109 -8.28 -13.48 -7.38
CA ILE A 109 -6.90 -13.77 -7.74
C ILE A 109 -5.92 -12.94 -6.89
N ILE A 110 -6.14 -11.62 -6.84
CA ILE A 110 -5.27 -10.69 -6.09
C ILE A 110 -5.28 -11.04 -4.59
N VAL A 111 -6.46 -11.23 -3.98
CA VAL A 111 -6.58 -11.62 -2.56
C VAL A 111 -5.83 -12.93 -2.30
N SER A 112 -5.99 -13.92 -3.18
CA SER A 112 -5.28 -15.20 -3.08
C SER A 112 -3.76 -15.02 -3.13
N LYS A 113 -3.24 -14.18 -4.03
CA LYS A 113 -1.80 -13.89 -4.10
C LYS A 113 -1.29 -13.23 -2.81
N VAL A 114 -2.01 -12.24 -2.29
CA VAL A 114 -1.60 -11.54 -1.05
C VAL A 114 -1.60 -12.50 0.14
N LEU A 115 -2.62 -13.35 0.27
CA LEU A 115 -2.66 -14.40 1.29
C LEU A 115 -1.47 -15.37 1.20
N GLN A 116 -1.11 -15.79 -0.03
CA GLN A 116 0.04 -16.67 -0.25
C GLN A 116 1.37 -16.01 0.13
N LYS A 117 1.50 -14.70 -0.11
CA LYS A 117 2.68 -13.92 0.28
C LYS A 117 2.80 -13.78 1.80
N GLU A 118 1.70 -13.49 2.48
CA GLU A 118 1.68 -13.40 3.95
C GLU A 118 2.00 -14.74 4.61
N ALA A 119 1.54 -15.86 4.05
CA ALA A 119 1.82 -17.19 4.59
C ALA A 119 3.29 -17.64 4.46
N ARG A 120 4.12 -16.92 3.70
CA ARG A 120 5.55 -17.23 3.48
C ARG A 120 6.49 -16.36 4.33
N LYS A 121 5.96 -15.35 5.03
CA LYS A 121 6.70 -14.49 5.95
C LYS A 121 6.78 -15.12 7.34
#